data_AF-A0A848T3Z8-F1
#
_entry.id   AF-A0A848T3Z8-F1
#
_cell.length_a   1.000
_cell.length_b   1.000
_cell.length_c   1.000
_cell.angle_alpha   90.00
_cell.angle_beta   90.00
_cell.angle_gamma   90.00
#
_symmetry.space_group_name_H-M   'P 1'
#
loop_
_entity.id
_entity.type
_entity.pdbx_description
1 polymer ?
#
loop_
_entity_poly.entity_id
_entity_poly.type
_entity_poly.pdbx_seq_one_letter_code
_entity_poly.pdbx_strand_id
1 'polypeptide(L)'
;MTRMTALQDAARRHAQREDGGLTVVNVIFLSLIAMLAGIAIDVASVVAARTQLQATADAAAHAALVEREFHTKEEATDKAVAVAQGNMPTGQYGT
;
A
#
# COMPACT_ATOMS: atom_id res chain seq x y z
N MET A 1 -54.56 -36.33 4.25
CA MET A 1 -54.46 -34.90 3.86
C MET A 1 -53.40 -34.12 4.65
N THR A 2 -53.15 -34.43 5.92
CA THR A 2 -52.28 -33.66 6.84
C THR A 2 -50.77 -33.64 6.51
N ARG A 3 -50.23 -34.65 5.81
CA ARG A 3 -48.81 -34.70 5.43
C ARG A 3 -48.48 -33.79 4.24
N MET A 4 -49.44 -33.58 3.33
CA MET A 4 -49.20 -32.81 2.11
C MET A 4 -49.18 -31.30 2.41
N THR A 5 -50.02 -30.85 3.33
CA THR A 5 -50.02 -29.47 3.85
C THR A 5 -48.75 -29.16 4.64
N ALA A 6 -48.26 -30.10 5.45
CA ALA A 6 -47.02 -29.91 6.21
C ALA A 6 -45.77 -29.73 5.33
N LEU A 7 -45.70 -30.46 4.20
CA LEU A 7 -44.63 -30.29 3.22
C LEU A 7 -44.75 -28.96 2.45
N GLN A 8 -45.97 -28.56 2.10
CA GLN A 8 -46.23 -27.27 1.47
C GLN A 8 -45.85 -26.10 2.39
N ASP A 9 -46.16 -26.19 3.67
CA ASP A 9 -45.80 -25.18 4.67
C ASP A 9 -44.28 -25.14 4.91
N ALA A 10 -43.60 -26.29 4.93
CA ALA A 10 -42.15 -26.35 5.05
C ALA A 10 -41.44 -25.73 3.84
N ALA A 11 -41.92 -26.01 2.63
CA ALA A 11 -41.41 -25.42 1.39
C ALA A 11 -41.63 -23.90 1.35
N ARG A 12 -42.80 -23.43 1.79
CA ARG A 12 -43.13 -22.00 1.84
C ARG A 12 -42.27 -21.25 2.87
N ARG A 13 -42.02 -21.84 4.04
CA ARG A 13 -41.09 -21.29 5.05
C ARG A 13 -39.66 -21.24 4.55
N HIS A 14 -39.19 -22.28 3.85
CA HIS A 14 -37.84 -22.31 3.29
C HIS A 14 -37.64 -21.23 2.22
N ALA A 15 -38.63 -21.05 1.33
CA ALA A 15 -38.61 -20.03 0.29
C ALA A 15 -38.65 -18.58 0.84
N GLN A 16 -39.04 -18.38 2.10
CA GLN A 16 -39.09 -17.08 2.77
C GLN A 16 -37.89 -16.82 3.70
N ARG A 17 -36.87 -17.70 3.71
CA ARG A 17 -35.67 -17.46 4.54
C ARG A 17 -34.77 -16.43 3.89
N GLU A 18 -34.54 -15.32 4.59
CA GLU A 18 -33.64 -14.23 4.18
C GLU A 18 -32.28 -14.29 4.90
N ASP A 19 -32.05 -15.33 5.71
CA ASP A 19 -30.93 -15.49 6.65
C ASP A 19 -29.52 -15.34 6.00
N GLY A 20 -29.39 -15.45 4.68
CA GLY A 20 -28.13 -15.33 3.93
C GLY A 20 -27.94 -14.03 3.13
N GLY A 21 -28.98 -13.19 3.01
CA GLY A 21 -28.90 -11.97 2.21
C GLY A 21 -27.86 -10.98 2.75
N LEU A 22 -27.80 -10.84 4.08
CA LEU A 22 -26.82 -9.99 4.75
C LEU A 22 -25.38 -10.50 4.56
N THR A 23 -25.17 -11.82 4.51
CA THR A 23 -23.84 -12.40 4.26
C THR A 23 -23.33 -12.04 2.87
N VAL A 24 -24.17 -12.13 1.83
CA VAL A 24 -23.80 -11.74 0.46
C VAL A 24 -23.41 -10.27 0.42
N VAL A 25 -24.23 -9.41 1.02
CA VAL A 25 -23.97 -7.96 1.11
C VAL A 25 -22.65 -7.69 1.84
N ASN A 26 -22.41 -8.36 2.98
CA ASN A 26 -21.18 -8.19 3.76
C ASN A 26 -19.92 -8.64 3.00
N VAL A 27 -19.98 -9.74 2.24
CA VAL A 27 -18.85 -10.20 1.41
C VAL A 27 -18.54 -9.18 0.31
N ILE A 28 -19.58 -8.60 -0.32
CA ILE A 28 -19.41 -7.54 -1.31
C ILE A 28 -18.73 -6.33 -0.66
N PHE A 29 -19.23 -5.85 0.47
CA PHE A 29 -18.63 -4.70 1.17
C PHE A 29 -17.20 -4.97 1.62
N LEU A 30 -16.92 -6.15 2.17
CA LEU A 30 -15.57 -6.56 2.54
C LEU A 30 -14.64 -6.53 1.32
N SER A 31 -15.09 -7.05 0.18
CA SER A 31 -14.32 -7.05 -1.05
C SER A 31 -14.04 -5.63 -1.55
N LEU A 32 -15.05 -4.75 -1.52
CA LEU A 32 -14.89 -3.33 -1.89
C LEU A 32 -13.87 -2.62 -0.99
N ILE A 33 -13.97 -2.81 0.33
CA ILE A 33 -13.03 -2.22 1.29
C ILE A 33 -11.62 -2.76 1.05
N ALA A 34 -11.46 -4.07 0.85
CA ALA A 34 -10.17 -4.68 0.57
C ALA A 34 -9.53 -4.14 -0.71
N MET A 35 -10.31 -3.95 -1.78
CA MET A 35 -9.81 -3.34 -3.02
C MET A 35 -9.36 -1.89 -2.81
N LEU A 36 -10.17 -1.07 -2.12
CA LEU A 36 -9.81 0.32 -1.82
C LEU A 36 -8.58 0.41 -0.91
N ALA A 37 -8.48 -0.46 0.08
CA ALA A 37 -7.31 -0.55 0.95
C ALA A 37 -6.04 -0.94 0.17
N GLY A 38 -6.15 -1.90 -0.76
CA GLY A 38 -5.04 -2.28 -1.64
C GLY A 38 -4.54 -1.09 -2.47
N ILE A 39 -5.46 -0.38 -3.14
CA ILE A 39 -5.12 0.83 -3.92
C ILE A 39 -4.46 1.89 -3.02
N ALA A 40 -4.99 2.10 -1.81
CA ALA A 40 -4.42 3.07 -0.88
C ALA A 40 -3.00 2.70 -0.46
N ILE A 41 -2.72 1.42 -0.19
CA ILE A 41 -1.39 0.91 0.15
C ILE A 41 -0.43 1.09 -1.02
N ASP A 42 -0.85 0.76 -2.25
CA ASP A 42 -0.03 0.90 -3.45
C ASP A 42 0.36 2.36 -3.69
N VAL A 43 -0.60 3.28 -3.60
CA VAL A 43 -0.36 4.73 -3.75
C VAL A 43 0.56 5.24 -2.64
N ALA A 44 0.32 4.85 -1.38
CA ALA A 44 1.15 5.26 -0.26
C ALA A 44 2.60 4.77 -0.42
N SER A 45 2.79 3.54 -0.90
CA SER A 45 4.11 2.97 -1.18
C SER A 45 4.87 3.78 -2.25
N VAL A 46 4.21 4.10 -3.38
CA VAL A 46 4.83 4.90 -4.46
C VAL A 46 5.16 6.31 -3.98
N VAL A 47 4.28 6.95 -3.21
CA VAL A 47 4.53 8.29 -2.65
C VAL A 47 5.70 8.24 -1.69
N ALA A 48 5.75 7.27 -0.78
CA ALA A 48 6.85 7.10 0.17
C ALA A 48 8.19 6.90 -0.55
N ALA A 49 8.24 6.05 -1.58
CA ALA A 49 9.44 5.82 -2.37
C ALA A 49 9.93 7.11 -3.07
N ARG A 50 9.00 7.89 -3.65
CA ARG A 50 9.33 9.18 -4.27
C ARG A 50 9.87 10.19 -3.26
N THR A 51 9.24 10.30 -2.10
CA THR A 51 9.69 11.19 -1.03
C THR A 51 11.08 10.78 -0.51
N GLN A 52 11.34 9.49 -0.33
CA GLN A 52 12.65 8.99 0.09
C GLN A 52 13.74 9.33 -0.94
N LEU A 53 13.47 9.14 -2.23
CA LEU A 53 14.38 9.49 -3.32
C LEU A 53 14.68 11.00 -3.34
N GLN A 54 13.65 11.84 -3.22
CA GLN A 54 13.80 13.30 -3.20
C GLN A 54 14.62 13.76 -1.99
N ALA A 55 14.27 13.30 -0.78
CA ALA A 55 15.00 13.65 0.43
C ALA A 55 16.48 13.21 0.36
N THR A 56 16.75 12.05 -0.25
CA THR A 56 18.11 11.55 -0.47
C THR A 56 18.89 12.42 -1.45
N ALA A 57 18.27 12.81 -2.57
CA ALA A 57 18.87 13.69 -3.55
C ALA A 57 19.18 15.08 -2.96
N ASP A 58 18.24 15.66 -2.21
CA ASP A 58 18.42 16.95 -1.56
C ASP A 58 19.53 16.91 -0.50
N ALA A 59 19.60 15.85 0.30
CA ALA A 59 20.66 15.66 1.28
C ALA A 59 22.04 15.50 0.62
N ALA A 60 22.13 14.71 -0.46
CA ALA A 60 23.37 14.54 -1.21
C ALA A 60 23.82 15.83 -1.90
N ALA A 61 22.88 16.59 -2.50
CA ALA A 61 23.15 17.89 -3.09
C ALA A 61 23.63 18.90 -2.04
N HIS A 62 22.97 18.93 -0.87
CA HIS A 62 23.38 19.79 0.23
C HIS A 62 24.79 19.44 0.72
N ALA A 63 25.08 18.15 0.92
CA ALA A 63 26.41 17.69 1.29
C ALA A 63 27.48 18.09 0.26
N ALA A 64 27.17 17.94 -1.04
CA ALA A 64 28.07 18.36 -2.11
C ALA A 64 28.37 19.87 -2.05
N LEU A 65 27.33 20.70 -1.89
CA LEU A 65 27.47 22.15 -1.85
C LEU A 65 28.29 22.61 -0.64
N VAL A 66 27.98 22.08 0.55
CA VAL A 66 28.72 22.43 1.78
C VAL A 66 30.17 21.97 1.71
N GLU A 67 30.43 20.75 1.24
CA GLU A 67 31.79 20.23 1.12
C GLU A 67 32.60 21.06 0.10
N ARG A 68 31.96 21.51 -0.98
CA ARG A 68 32.58 22.30 -2.05
C ARG A 68 33.09 23.67 -1.60
N GLU A 69 32.56 24.23 -0.51
CA GLU A 69 33.04 25.51 0.05
C GLU A 69 34.47 25.41 0.61
N PHE A 70 34.87 24.22 1.08
CA PHE A 70 36.14 24.02 1.78
C PHE A 70 37.08 23.03 1.08
N HIS A 71 36.57 22.25 0.11
CA HIS A 71 37.29 21.13 -0.50
C HIS A 71 37.22 21.12 -2.03
N THR A 72 37.96 20.18 -2.63
CA THR A 72 37.98 19.97 -4.07
C THR A 72 36.63 19.48 -4.60
N LYS A 73 36.48 19.52 -5.93
CA LYS A 73 35.24 19.04 -6.57
C LYS A 73 35.09 17.54 -6.35
N GLU A 74 36.20 16.83 -6.42
CA GLU A 74 36.31 15.39 -6.26
C GLU A 74 35.87 14.99 -4.84
N GLU A 75 36.43 15.61 -3.81
CA GLU A 75 36.04 15.37 -2.41
C GLU A 75 34.56 15.67 -2.16
N ALA A 76 34.04 16.77 -2.71
CA ALA A 76 32.62 17.10 -2.61
C ALA A 76 31.71 16.07 -3.30
N THR A 77 32.16 15.52 -4.43
CA THR A 77 31.43 14.48 -5.16
C THR A 77 31.42 13.17 -4.37
N ASP A 78 32.57 12.77 -3.81
CA ASP A 78 32.69 11.57 -2.98
C ASP A 78 31.81 11.68 -1.74
N LYS A 79 31.76 12.85 -1.11
CA LYS A 79 30.89 13.13 0.04
C LYS A 79 29.41 13.00 -0.32
N ALA A 80 29.00 13.54 -1.47
CA ALA A 80 27.63 13.44 -1.95
C ALA A 80 27.20 11.99 -2.17
N VAL A 81 28.07 11.19 -2.80
CA VAL A 81 27.84 9.76 -3.03
C VAL A 81 27.73 9.00 -1.71
N ALA A 82 28.60 9.29 -0.73
CA ALA A 82 28.54 8.67 0.58
C ALA A 82 27.23 8.97 1.32
N VAL A 83 26.72 10.21 1.24
CA VAL A 83 25.43 10.57 1.83
C VAL A 83 24.27 9.88 1.10
N ALA A 84 24.31 9.83 -0.23
CA ALA A 84 23.29 9.11 -1.01
C ALA A 84 23.25 7.62 -0.64
N GLN A 85 24.41 6.96 -0.54
CA GLN A 85 24.52 5.54 -0.16
C GLN A 85 24.10 5.29 1.30
N GLY A 86 24.32 6.25 2.20
CA GLY A 86 23.86 6.16 3.58
C GLY A 86 22.34 6.22 3.71
N ASN A 87 21.70 7.08 2.92
CA ASN A 87 20.24 7.28 2.95
C ASN A 87 19.48 6.23 2.12
N MET A 88 20.08 5.73 1.04
CA MET A 88 19.53 4.68 0.18
C MET A 88 20.60 3.65 -0.19
N PRO A 89 20.89 2.69 0.71
CA PRO A 89 21.84 1.62 0.43
C PRO A 89 21.38 0.75 -0.74
N THR A 90 22.29 0.44 -1.66
CA THR A 90 22.01 -0.34 -2.88
C THR A 90 21.44 -1.73 -2.60
N GLY A 91 21.81 -2.35 -1.48
CA GLY A 91 21.29 -3.65 -1.05
C GLY A 91 19.80 -3.64 -0.65
N GLN A 92 19.20 -2.48 -0.39
CA GLN A 92 17.78 -2.34 -0.04
C GLN A 92 16.97 -1.65 -1.14
N TYR A 93 17.56 -0.70 -1.85
CA TYR A 93 16.84 0.15 -2.82
C TYR A 93 17.18 -0.14 -4.28
N GLY A 94 18.06 -1.10 -4.55
CA GLY A 94 18.50 -1.46 -5.91
C GLY A 94 19.67 -0.60 -6.40
N THR A 95 20.13 -0.88 -7.63
CA THR A 95 21.21 -0.18 -8.32
C THR A 95 20.70 0.86 -9.29
#